data_AF-A0A2S9GKQ2-F1
#
_entry.id   AF-A0A2S9GKQ2-F1
#
_cell.length_a   1.000
_cell.length_b   1.000
_cell.length_c   1.000
_cell.angle_alpha   90.00
_cell.angle_beta   90.00
_cell.angle_gamma   90.00
#
_symmetry.space_group_name_H-M   'P 1'
#
loop_
_entity.id
_entity.type
_entity.pdbx_description
1 polymer ?
#
loop_
_entity_poly.entity_id
_entity_poly.type
_entity_poly.pdbx_seq_one_letter_code
_entity_poly.pdbx_strand_id
1 'polypeptide(L)' 'DAALADIDAAAERTRAEQLVRDKLRREKLGDPGDRDAENKVARRLVGMLARRGYHQSMALDVVTTELANERERRKV' A
#
# COMPACT_ATOMS: atom_id res chain seq x y z
N ASP A 1 -11.99 2.41 -26.67
CA ASP A 1 -12.37 2.57 -25.24
C ASP A 1 -11.48 1.80 -24.26
N ALA A 2 -10.96 0.59 -24.58
CA ALA A 2 -10.07 -0.15 -23.68
C ALA A 2 -8.80 0.61 -23.25
N ALA A 3 -8.15 1.34 -24.17
CA ALA A 3 -6.93 2.09 -23.85
C ALA A 3 -7.12 3.21 -22.80
N LEU A 4 -8.30 3.84 -22.73
CA LEU A 4 -8.61 4.85 -21.72
C LEU A 4 -8.85 4.20 -20.34
N ALA A 5 -9.55 3.06 -20.32
CA ALA A 5 -9.79 2.29 -19.10
C ALA A 5 -8.47 1.78 -18.47
N ASP A 6 -7.50 1.35 -19.30
CA ASP A 6 -6.17 0.93 -18.83
C ASP A 6 -5.38 2.11 -18.22
N ILE A 7 -5.45 3.30 -18.85
CA ILE A 7 -4.84 4.52 -18.31
C ILE A 7 -5.46 4.89 -16.96
N ASP A 8 -6.79 4.81 -16.85
CA ASP A 8 -7.51 5.10 -15.62
C ASP A 8 -7.12 4.14 -14.49
N ALA A 9 -6.99 2.84 -14.80
CA ALA A 9 -6.54 1.82 -13.85
C ALA A 9 -5.08 2.04 -13.39
N ALA A 10 -4.17 2.39 -14.31
CA ALA A 10 -2.79 2.71 -13.97
C ALA A 10 -2.68 3.99 -13.11
N ALA A 11 -3.48 5.01 -13.44
CA ALA A 11 -3.56 6.24 -12.66
C ALA A 11 -4.16 5.99 -11.27
N GLU A 12 -5.16 5.13 -11.17
CA GLU A 12 -5.74 4.68 -9.89
C GLU A 12 -4.68 3.97 -9.04
N ARG A 13 -3.95 3.01 -9.61
CA ARG A 13 -2.88 2.29 -8.92
C ARG A 13 -1.79 3.24 -8.40
N THR A 14 -1.36 4.19 -9.23
CA THR A 14 -0.35 5.20 -8.84
C THR A 14 -0.81 6.04 -7.64
N ARG A 15 -2.09 6.45 -7.62
CA ARG A 15 -2.66 7.18 -6.48
C ARG A 15 -2.72 6.32 -5.22
N ALA A 16 -3.10 5.05 -5.33
CA ALA A 16 -3.13 4.11 -4.21
C ALA A 16 -1.73 3.94 -3.60
N GLU A 17 -0.72 3.73 -4.44
CA GLU A 17 0.67 3.59 -4.00
C GLU A 17 1.16 4.85 -3.28
N GLN A 18 0.89 6.04 -3.81
CA GLN A 18 1.30 7.29 -3.18
C GLN A 18 0.70 7.46 -1.78
N LEU A 19 -0.60 7.16 -1.63
CA LEU A 19 -1.28 7.20 -0.33
C LEU A 19 -0.63 6.22 0.68
N VAL A 20 -0.31 5.00 0.22
CA VAL A 20 0.32 3.99 1.06
C VAL A 20 1.72 4.39 1.47
N ARG A 21 2.57 4.85 0.53
CA ARG A 21 3.93 5.34 0.83
C ARG A 21 3.91 6.49 1.84
N ASP A 22 3.03 7.47 1.63
CA ASP A 22 2.92 8.62 2.54
C ASP A 22 2.44 8.22 3.94
N LYS A 23 1.59 7.19 4.03
CA LYS A 23 1.18 6.66 5.32
C LYS A 23 2.32 5.89 5.98
N LEU A 24 2.97 4.97 5.27
CA LEU A 24 4.06 4.14 5.78
C LEU A 24 5.23 4.94 6.35
N ARG A 25 5.60 6.06 5.69
CA ARG A 25 6.63 6.99 6.18
C ARG A 25 6.35 7.53 7.59
N ARG A 26 5.09 7.57 8.00
CA ARG A 26 4.65 8.08 9.32
C ARG A 26 4.34 6.97 10.32
N GLU A 27 4.35 5.71 9.90
CA GLU A 27 3.98 4.58 10.76
C GLU A 27 5.20 3.94 11.43
N LYS A 28 5.02 3.55 12.70
CA LYS A 28 5.92 2.64 13.39
C LYS A 28 5.59 1.21 12.94
N LEU A 29 6.57 0.53 12.36
CA LEU A 29 6.42 -0.84 11.85
C LEU A 29 6.87 -1.90 12.86
N GLY A 30 7.19 -1.50 14.10
CA GLY A 30 7.85 -2.37 15.08
C GLY A 30 9.34 -2.50 14.80
N ASP A 31 9.99 -3.37 15.56
CA ASP A 31 11.38 -3.74 15.33
C ASP A 31 11.52 -4.60 14.06
N PRO A 32 12.69 -4.62 13.41
CA PRO A 32 12.93 -5.51 12.29
C PRO A 32 12.62 -6.96 12.65
N GLY A 33 11.63 -7.55 11.97
CA GLY A 33 11.16 -8.92 12.24
C GLY A 33 9.87 -9.02 13.05
N ASP A 34 9.34 -7.91 13.58
CA ASP A 34 8.02 -7.87 14.22
C ASP A 34 6.90 -8.00 13.16
N ARG A 35 6.60 -9.24 12.81
CA ARG A 35 5.56 -9.59 11.82
C ARG A 35 4.17 -9.14 12.26
N ASP A 36 3.90 -9.06 13.55
CA ASP A 36 2.56 -8.72 14.06
C ASP A 36 2.28 -7.23 13.94
N ALA A 37 3.24 -6.37 14.31
CA ALA A 37 3.15 -4.94 14.11
C ALA A 37 2.94 -4.61 12.63
N GLU A 38 3.68 -5.26 11.75
CA GLU A 38 3.53 -5.08 10.31
C GLU A 38 2.20 -5.57 9.77
N ASN A 39 1.76 -6.77 10.14
CA ASN A 39 0.47 -7.30 9.72
C ASN A 39 -0.68 -6.40 10.18
N LYS A 40 -0.57 -5.76 11.36
CA LYS A 40 -1.54 -4.78 11.85
C LYS A 40 -1.56 -3.53 10.97
N VAL A 41 -0.38 -3.03 10.57
CA VAL A 41 -0.29 -1.89 9.64
C VAL A 41 -0.88 -2.27 8.28
N ALA A 42 -0.53 -3.43 7.72
CA ALA A 42 -1.04 -3.94 6.45
C ALA A 42 -2.58 -3.95 6.43
N ARG A 43 -3.21 -4.60 7.41
CA ARG A 43 -4.69 -4.68 7.50
C ARG A 43 -5.34 -3.29 7.55
N ARG A 44 -4.75 -2.36 8.29
CA ARG A 44 -5.27 -0.99 8.39
C ARG A 44 -5.15 -0.24 7.07
N LEU A 45 -4.04 -0.41 6.33
CA LEU A 45 -3.83 0.24 5.04
C LEU A 45 -4.73 -0.36 3.95
N VAL A 46 -4.89 -1.69 3.90
CA VAL A 46 -5.86 -2.36 3.02
C VAL A 46 -7.27 -1.84 3.30
N GLY A 47 -7.67 -1.80 4.57
CA GLY A 47 -8.97 -1.26 4.95
C GLY A 47 -9.12 0.24 4.63
N MET A 48 -8.04 1.02 4.65
CA MET A 48 -8.06 2.42 4.26
C MET A 48 -8.35 2.58 2.76
N LEU A 49 -7.67 1.81 1.91
CA LEU A 49 -7.89 1.83 0.47
C LEU A 49 -9.30 1.33 0.11
N ALA A 50 -9.75 0.22 0.71
CA ALA A 50 -11.11 -0.28 0.49
C ALA A 50 -12.18 0.76 0.85
N ARG A 51 -12.05 1.48 1.97
CA ARG A 51 -12.96 2.58 2.35
C ARG A 51 -12.91 3.77 1.39
N ARG A 52 -11.86 3.89 0.59
CA ARG A 52 -11.68 4.94 -0.42
C ARG A 52 -12.14 4.52 -1.82
N GLY A 53 -12.68 3.31 -1.97
CA GLY A 53 -13.24 2.80 -3.22
C GLY A 53 -12.27 2.00 -4.09
N TYR A 54 -11.03 1.78 -3.66
CA TYR A 54 -10.07 0.98 -4.43
C TYR A 54 -10.45 -0.51 -4.41
N HIS A 55 -10.28 -1.18 -5.55
CA HIS A 55 -10.56 -2.62 -5.67
C HIS A 55 -9.75 -3.44 -4.67
N GLN A 56 -10.36 -4.48 -4.10
CA GLN A 56 -9.77 -5.25 -2.99
C GLN A 56 -8.43 -5.90 -3.36
N SER A 57 -8.31 -6.48 -4.57
CA SER A 57 -7.05 -7.06 -5.03
C SER A 57 -5.96 -6.00 -5.19
N MET A 58 -6.28 -4.86 -5.82
CA MET A 58 -5.34 -3.75 -5.95
C MET A 58 -4.88 -3.24 -4.58
N ALA A 59 -5.80 -3.10 -3.63
CA ALA A 59 -5.47 -2.65 -2.28
C ALA A 59 -4.49 -3.60 -1.57
N LEU A 60 -4.70 -4.92 -1.69
CA LEU A 60 -3.80 -5.92 -1.11
C LEU A 60 -2.43 -5.89 -1.79
N ASP A 61 -2.39 -5.84 -3.12
CA ASP A 61 -1.16 -5.87 -3.91
C ASP A 61 -0.30 -4.64 -3.66
N VAL A 62 -0.90 -3.44 -3.69
CA VAL A 62 -0.22 -2.17 -3.43
C VAL A 62 0.34 -2.14 -2.00
N VAL A 63 -0.46 -2.51 -1.00
CA VAL A 63 -0.01 -2.48 0.41
C VAL A 63 1.13 -3.47 0.64
N THR A 64 1.04 -4.68 0.08
CA THR A 64 2.09 -5.70 0.21
C THR A 64 3.40 -5.24 -0.43
N THR A 65 3.32 -4.70 -1.65
CA THR A 65 4.47 -4.19 -2.40
C THR A 65 5.15 -3.04 -1.65
N GLU A 66 4.37 -2.04 -1.21
CA GLU A 66 4.94 -0.86 -0.58
C GLU A 66 5.45 -1.12 0.84
N LEU A 67 4.90 -2.10 1.57
CA LEU A 67 5.50 -2.56 2.83
C LEU A 67 6.89 -3.18 2.61
N ALA A 68 7.06 -3.98 1.56
CA ALA A 68 8.37 -4.51 1.20
C ALA A 68 9.35 -3.40 0.83
N ASN A 69 8.92 -2.43 0.01
CA ASN A 69 9.72 -1.27 -0.36
C ASN A 69 10.13 -0.43 0.87
N GLU A 70 9.19 -0.18 1.78
CA GLU A 70 9.45 0.61 2.99
C GLU A 70 10.43 -0.10 3.93
N ARG A 71 10.39 -1.44 4.02
CA ARG A 71 11.38 -2.22 4.77
C ARG A 71 12.78 -2.04 4.19
N GLU A 72 12.93 -2.20 2.87
CA GLU A 72 14.24 -2.02 2.22
C GLU A 72 14.75 -0.59 2.41
N ARG A 73 13.89 0.42 2.29
CA ARG A 73 14.23 1.82 2.53
C ARG A 73 14.79 2.08 3.95
N ARG A 74 14.29 1.38 4.97
CA ARG A 74 14.70 1.55 6.37
C ARG A 74 15.97 0.79 6.75
N LYS A 75 16.40 -0.17 5.93
CA LYS A 75 17.66 -0.91 6.13
C LYS A 75 18.89 -0.14 5.65
N VAL A 76 18.70 0.82 4.75
CA VAL A 76 19.73 1.72 4.19
C VAL A 76 19.95 2.89 5.15
#